data_AF-A0A450S020-F1
#
_entry.id   AF-A0A450S020-F1
#
_cell.length_a   1.000
_cell.length_b   1.000
_cell.length_c   1.000
_cell.angle_alpha   90.00
_cell.angle_beta   90.00
_cell.angle_gamma   90.00
#
_symmetry.space_group_name_H-M   'P 1'
#
loop_
_entity.id
_entity.type
_entity.pdbx_description
1 polymer ?
#
loop_
_entity_poly.entity_id
_entity_poly.type
_entity_poly.pdbx_seq_one_letter_code
_entity_poly.pdbx_strand_id
1 'polypeptide(L)' 'MVPNEPMKEIDNLCLSEKPVLVEDIRDSIARTNHAPPIPEWQKTELDKRYGSYKNGESKLHGWRDVHEKLRNGYQ' A
#
# COMPACT_ATOMS: atom_id res chain seq x y z
N MET A 1 -24.46 13.19 15.47
CA MET A 1 -23.52 12.07 15.31
C MET A 1 -22.42 12.26 16.34
N VAL A 2 -22.24 11.30 17.25
CA VAL A 2 -21.22 11.41 18.30
C VAL A 2 -19.85 11.15 17.65
N PRO A 3 -18.83 12.00 17.83
CA PRO A 3 -17.61 11.99 17.00
C PRO A 3 -16.79 10.68 16.99
N ASN A 4 -17.05 9.75 17.93
CA ASN A 4 -16.22 8.56 18.16
C ASN A 4 -16.98 7.23 18.03
N GLU A 5 -18.22 7.24 17.57
CA GLU A 5 -19.05 6.03 17.41
C GLU A 5 -18.42 4.98 16.47
N PRO A 6 -17.84 5.33 15.31
CA PRO A 6 -17.21 4.35 14.41
C PRO A 6 -15.96 3.70 15.02
N MET A 7 -15.19 4.45 15.81
CA MET A 7 -14.00 3.90 16.46
C MET A 7 -14.37 2.88 17.53
N LYS A 8 -15.44 3.15 18.30
CA LYS A 8 -15.95 2.19 19.29
C LYS A 8 -16.41 0.88 18.65
N GLU A 9 -17.03 0.94 17.48
CA GLU A 9 -17.45 -0.26 16.74
C GLU A 9 -16.24 -1.05 16.21
N ILE A 10 -15.23 -0.37 15.67
CA ILE A 10 -13.97 -1.00 15.23
C ILE A 10 -13.24 -1.67 16.40
N ASP A 11 -13.24 -1.05 17.58
CA ASP A 11 -12.60 -1.61 18.77
C ASP A 11 -13.26 -2.92 19.24
N ASN A 12 -14.57 -3.06 19.00
CA ASN A 12 -15.33 -4.27 19.33
C ASN A 12 -15.13 -5.43 18.35
N LEU A 13 -14.49 -5.21 17.20
CA LEU A 13 -14.21 -6.27 16.23
C LEU A 13 -13.13 -7.23 16.74
N CYS A 14 -13.28 -8.51 16.44
CA CYS A 14 -12.24 -9.50 16.63
C CYS A 14 -11.03 -9.18 15.72
N LEU A 15 -9.83 -9.61 16.12
CA LEU A 15 -8.60 -9.37 15.38
C LEU A 15 -8.66 -9.89 13.92
N SER A 16 -9.40 -10.98 13.67
CA SER A 16 -9.60 -11.54 12.32
C SER A 16 -10.50 -10.69 11.43
N GLU A 17 -11.39 -9.88 12.01
CA GLU A 17 -12.37 -9.07 11.27
C GLU A 17 -11.79 -7.71 10.87
N LYS A 18 -10.81 -7.20 11.63
CA LYS A 18 -10.17 -5.90 11.35
C LYS A 18 -9.48 -5.86 9.97
N PRO A 19 -8.70 -6.87 9.54
CA PRO A 19 -8.11 -6.89 8.20
C PRO A 19 -9.16 -6.90 7.08
N VAL A 20 -10.26 -7.65 7.26
CA VAL A 20 -11.36 -7.75 6.29
C VAL A 20 -12.02 -6.38 6.11
N LEU A 21 -12.31 -5.68 7.20
CA LEU A 21 -12.87 -4.33 7.14
C LEU A 21 -11.94 -3.34 6.42
N VAL A 22 -10.63 -3.43 6.66
CA VAL A 22 -9.64 -2.59 5.98
C VAL A 22 -9.63 -2.87 4.46
N GLU A 23 -9.72 -4.14 4.06
CA GLU A 23 -9.79 -4.55 2.66
C GLU A 23 -11.07 -4.04 1.99
N ASP A 24 -12.23 -4.22 2.62
CA ASP A 24 -13.52 -3.76 2.09
C ASP A 24 -13.56 -2.23 1.88
N ILE A 25 -13.02 -1.47 2.85
CA ILE A 25 -12.91 0.00 2.74
C ILE A 25 -11.95 0.36 1.60
N ARG A 26 -10.80 -0.30 1.52
CA ARG A 26 -9.82 -0.08 0.45
C ARG A 26 -10.43 -0.33 -0.92
N ASP A 27 -11.15 -1.42 -1.08
CA ASP A 27 -11.81 -1.77 -2.34
C ASP A 27 -12.94 -0.80 -2.66
N SER A 28 -13.69 -0.34 -1.65
CA SER A 28 -14.69 0.71 -1.84
C SER A 28 -14.09 2.01 -2.35
N ILE A 29 -12.98 2.45 -1.75
CA ILE A 29 -12.23 3.63 -2.20
C ILE A 29 -11.71 3.41 -3.62
N ALA A 30 -11.16 2.25 -3.94
CA ALA A 30 -10.65 1.95 -5.29
C ALA A 30 -11.75 1.94 -6.36
N ARG A 31 -12.97 1.48 -6.03
CA ARG A 31 -14.12 1.49 -6.94
C ARG A 31 -14.60 2.90 -7.24
N THR A 32 -14.56 3.78 -6.26
CA THR A 32 -14.88 5.19 -6.46
C THR A 32 -13.64 5.86 -7.04
N ASN A 33 -13.66 6.34 -8.28
CA ASN A 33 -12.48 6.93 -8.93
C ASN A 33 -11.92 8.23 -8.26
N HIS A 34 -12.35 8.49 -7.02
CA HIS A 34 -11.81 9.41 -6.03
C HIS A 34 -10.51 8.87 -5.43
N ALA A 35 -9.50 8.63 -6.27
CA ALA A 35 -8.16 8.43 -5.76
C ALA A 35 -7.77 9.68 -4.93
N PRO A 36 -7.33 9.53 -3.66
CA PRO A 36 -6.87 10.67 -2.89
C PRO A 36 -5.71 11.34 -3.65
N PRO A 37 -5.60 12.68 -3.59
CA PRO A 37 -4.52 13.37 -4.28
C PRO A 37 -3.18 12.84 -3.77
N ILE A 38 -2.30 12.45 -4.70
CA ILE A 38 -0.95 12.01 -4.37
C ILE A 38 -0.21 13.20 -3.76
N PRO A 39 0.26 13.11 -2.49
CA PRO A 39 1.03 14.18 -1.85
C PRO A 39 2.29 14.52 -2.65
N GLU A 40 2.72 15.78 -2.59
CA GLU A 40 3.85 16.25 -3.41
C GLU A 40 5.17 15.54 -3.10
N TRP A 41 5.36 15.12 -1.84
CA TRP A 41 6.54 14.35 -1.44
C TRP A 41 6.58 12.97 -2.13
N GLN A 42 5.42 12.35 -2.37
CA GLN A 42 5.35 11.06 -3.07
C GLN A 42 5.73 11.23 -4.54
N LYS A 43 5.27 12.31 -5.18
CA LYS A 43 5.66 12.63 -6.56
C LYS A 43 7.16 12.88 -6.67
N THR A 44 7.70 13.70 -5.77
CA THR A 44 9.13 14.02 -5.71
C THR A 44 9.99 12.77 -5.51
N GLU A 45 9.58 11.86 -4.62
CA GLU A 45 10.29 10.60 -4.39
C GLU A 45 10.20 9.66 -5.60
N LEU A 46 9.06 9.62 -6.30
CA LEU A 46 8.91 8.86 -7.54
C LEU A 46 9.84 9.39 -8.64
N ASP A 47 9.89 10.70 -8.84
CA ASP A 47 10.77 11.34 -9.82
C ASP A 47 12.24 11.05 -9.52
N LYS A 48 12.64 11.14 -8.25
CA LYS A 48 14.00 10.79 -7.79
C LYS A 48 14.33 9.33 -8.11
N ARG A 49 13.47 8.37 -7.73
CA ARG A 49 13.70 6.94 -7.97
C ARG A 49 13.77 6.61 -9.47
N TYR A 50 12.90 7.24 -10.25
CA TYR A 50 12.90 7.07 -11.70
C TYR A 50 14.18 7.64 -12.33
N GLY A 51 14.66 8.79 -11.85
CA GLY A 51 15.96 9.36 -12.22
C GLY A 51 17.11 8.40 -11.92
N SER A 52 17.21 7.88 -10.70
CA SER A 52 18.22 6.89 -10.31
C SER A 52 18.18 5.63 -11.18
N TYR A 53 16.99 5.14 -11.53
CA TYR A 53 16.85 4.01 -12.46
C TYR A 53 17.39 4.34 -13.86
N LYS A 54 17.03 5.50 -14.41
CA LYS A 54 17.51 5.95 -15.72
C LYS A 54 19.01 6.17 -15.77
N ASN A 55 19.60 6.60 -14.65
CA ASN A 55 21.03 6.79 -14.50
C ASN A 55 21.79 5.49 -14.17
N GLY A 56 21.09 4.36 -14.04
CA GLY A 56 21.69 3.06 -13.75
C GLY A 56 22.13 2.86 -12.28
N GLU A 57 21.78 3.79 -11.39
CA GLU A 57 22.03 3.71 -9.94
C GLU A 57 21.13 2.67 -9.27
N SER A 58 20.01 2.33 -9.90
CA SER A 58 19.09 1.29 -9.44
C SER A 58 18.71 0.35 -10.59
N LYS A 59 18.32 -0.88 -10.23
CA LYS A 59 17.90 -1.92 -11.18
C LYS A 59 16.48 -2.36 -10.87
N LEU A 60 15.73 -2.69 -11.91
CA LEU A 60 14.45 -3.38 -11.76
C LEU A 60 14.69 -4.87 -11.54
N HIS A 61 13.79 -5.51 -10.81
CA HIS A 61 13.78 -6.95 -10.63
C HIS A 61 12.53 -7.53 -11.28
N GLY A 62 12.70 -8.61 -12.05
CA GLY A 62 11.57 -9.38 -12.54
C GLY A 62 10.80 -9.99 -11.36
N TRP A 63 9.47 -9.92 -11.39
CA TRP A 63 8.65 -10.42 -10.28
C TRP A 63 8.93 -11.90 -9.98
N ARG A 64 9.17 -12.73 -11.02
CA ARG A 64 9.52 -14.15 -10.86
C ARG A 64 10.79 -14.33 -10.02
N ASP A 65 11.85 -13.62 -10.38
CA ASP A 65 13.14 -13.68 -9.68
C ASP A 65 13.01 -13.24 -8.22
N VAL A 66 12.19 -12.22 -7.94
CA VAL A 66 11.91 -11.78 -6.57
C VAL A 66 11.16 -12.86 -5.79
N HIS A 67 10.11 -13.44 -6.37
CA HIS A 67 9.33 -14.49 -5.74
C HIS A 67 10.16 -15.76 -5.46
N GLU A 68 11.02 -16.17 -6.41
CA GLU A 68 11.93 -17.30 -6.23
C GLU A 68 12.93 -17.03 -5.10
N LYS A 69 13.55 -15.84 -5.06
CA LYS A 69 14.45 -15.44 -3.96
C LYS A 69 13.78 -15.45 -2.60
N LEU A 70 12.58 -14.88 -2.49
CA LEU A 70 11.83 -14.84 -1.23
C LEU A 70 11.44 -16.26 -0.77
N ARG A 71 11.04 -17.13 -1.71
CA ARG A 71 10.65 -18.51 -1.40
C ARG A 71 11.83 -19.38 -0.96
N ASN A 72 12.98 -19.19 -1.60
CA ASN A 72 14.17 -20.00 -1.34
C ASN A 72 15.00 -19.46 -0.15
N GLY A 73 14.60 -18.32 0.43
CA GLY A 73 15.30 -17.65 1.51
C GLY A 73 16.55 -16.90 1.03
N TYR A 74 16.92 -15.84 1.76
CA TYR A 74 18.26 -15.29 1.65
C TYR A 74 19.22 -16.28 2.32
N GLN A 75 19.95 -17.08 1.54
CA GLN A 75 21.13 -17.78 2.04
C GLN A 75 22.24 -16.78 2.37
#